data_AF-A0A7J2WQP5-F1
#
_entry.id   AF-A0A7J2WQP5-F1
#
_cell.length_a   1.000
_cell.length_b   1.000
_cell.length_c   1.000
_cell.angle_alpha   90.00
_cell.angle_beta   90.00
_cell.angle_gamma   90.00
#
_symmetry.space_group_name_H-M   'P 1'
#
loop_
_entity.id
_entity.type
_entity.pdbx_description
1 polymer ?
#
loop_
_entity_poly.entity_id
_entity_poly.type
_entity_poly.pdbx_seq_one_letter_code
_entity_poly.pdbx_strand_id
1 'polypeptide(L)' 'MPLMENDVIFAYLNKRDPNHVTAKRIFGKLRDGELSVEISSVSLVEMELIYRSEKMEDKLLEDLAAM' A
#
# COMPACT_ATOMS: atom_id res chain seq x y z
N MET A 1 -5.78 -13.96 -8.25
CA MET A 1 -4.37 -13.72 -7.88
C MET A 1 -4.26 -13.64 -6.36
N PRO A 2 -3.07 -13.62 -5.73
CA PRO A 2 -2.98 -13.30 -4.30
C PRO A 2 -3.57 -11.89 -4.04
N LEU A 3 -4.31 -11.75 -2.93
CA LEU A 3 -4.87 -10.47 -2.49
C LEU A 3 -3.82 -9.72 -1.68
N MET A 4 -3.64 -8.42 -1.95
CA MET A 4 -2.78 -7.54 -1.17
C MET A 4 -3.59 -6.79 -0.12
N GLU A 5 -3.18 -6.96 1.14
CA GLU A 5 -3.72 -6.22 2.27
C GLU A 5 -3.02 -4.87 2.45
N ASN A 6 -3.74 -3.91 3.03
CA ASN A 6 -3.25 -2.55 3.27
C ASN A 6 -1.97 -2.50 4.11
N ASP A 7 -1.79 -3.44 5.04
CA ASP A 7 -0.59 -3.53 5.89
C ASP A 7 0.70 -3.59 5.07
N VAL A 8 0.68 -4.26 3.92
CA VAL A 8 1.84 -4.37 3.02
C VAL A 8 2.13 -3.02 2.35
N ILE A 9 1.08 -2.29 1.98
CA ILE A 9 1.17 -0.94 1.40
C ILE A 9 1.73 0.03 2.46
N PHE A 10 1.19 0.01 3.68
CA PHE A 10 1.66 0.87 4.76
C PHE A 10 3.08 0.57 5.18
N ALA A 11 3.47 -0.71 5.27
CA ALA A 11 4.86 -1.08 5.52
C ALA A 11 5.79 -0.60 4.39
N TYR A 12 5.33 -0.58 3.13
CA TYR A 12 6.09 -0.03 2.02
C TYR A 12 6.28 1.49 2.13
N LEU A 13 5.24 2.25 2.50
CA LEU A 13 5.30 3.71 2.62
C LEU A 13 6.10 4.16 3.86
N ASN A 14 6.02 3.42 4.97
CA ASN A 14 6.66 3.78 6.22
C ASN A 14 8.08 3.19 6.37
N LYS A 15 9.11 4.01 6.16
CA LYS A 15 10.53 3.60 6.31
C LYS A 15 10.92 3.10 7.71
N ARG A 16 10.12 3.41 8.74
CA ARG A 16 10.35 2.97 10.13
C ARG A 16 9.62 1.68 10.46
N ASP A 17 8.80 1.15 9.54
CA ASP A 17 8.10 -0.10 9.73
C ASP A 17 9.10 -1.28 9.78
N PRO A 18 9.00 -2.20 10.75
CA PRO A 18 9.87 -3.38 10.84
C PRO A 18 9.85 -4.24 9.56
N ASN A 19 8.73 -4.23 8.83
CA ASN A 19 8.54 -4.99 7.61
C ASN A 19 8.84 -4.19 6.33
N HIS A 20 9.32 -2.94 6.43
CA HIS A 20 9.57 -2.07 5.28
C HIS A 20 10.48 -2.73 4.23
N VAL A 21 11.55 -3.42 4.67
CA VAL A 21 12.47 -4.11 3.76
C VAL A 21 11.77 -5.25 3.01
N THR A 22 10.88 -5.96 3.67
CA THR A 22 10.09 -7.04 3.07
C THR A 22 9.07 -6.48 2.09
N ALA A 23 8.32 -5.44 2.48
CA ALA A 23 7.36 -4.77 1.61
C ALA A 23 8.03 -4.21 0.36
N LYS A 24 9.20 -3.57 0.49
CA LYS A 24 10.00 -3.07 -0.64
C LYS A 24 10.41 -4.17 -1.62
N ARG A 25 10.73 -5.37 -1.14
CA ARG A 25 11.02 -6.52 -2.01
C ARG A 25 9.78 -7.00 -2.76
N ILE A 26 8.61 -7.00 -2.11
CA ILE A 26 7.33 -7.35 -2.76
C ILE A 26 7.04 -6.34 -3.88
N PHE A 27 7.09 -5.04 -3.61
CA PHE A 27 6.87 -4.00 -4.62
C PHE A 27 7.92 -4.04 -5.74
N GLY A 28 9.17 -4.44 -5.44
CA GLY A 28 10.17 -4.72 -6.48
C GLY A 28 9.71 -5.81 -7.45
N LYS A 29 9.21 -6.95 -6.93
CA LYS A 29 8.69 -8.04 -7.76
C LYS A 29 7.45 -7.66 -8.57
N LEU A 30 6.57 -6.81 -8.00
CA LEU A 30 5.42 -6.28 -8.73
C LEU A 30 5.86 -5.42 -9.92
N ARG A 31 6.79 -4.50 -9.69
CA ARG A 31 7.35 -3.63 -10.73
C ARG A 31 8.06 -4.43 -11.82
N ASP A 32 8.80 -5.45 -11.43
CA ASP A 32 9.58 -6.28 -12.36
C ASP A 32 8.69 -7.32 -13.08
N GLY A 33 7.38 -7.37 -12.77
CA GLY A 33 6.38 -8.26 -13.39
C GLY A 33 6.46 -9.72 -12.92
N GLU A 34 7.27 -10.01 -11.91
CA GLU A 34 7.46 -11.36 -11.35
C GLU A 34 6.28 -11.79 -10.45
N LEU A 35 5.49 -10.83 -9.97
CA LEU A 35 4.33 -11.03 -9.12
C LEU A 35 3.18 -10.16 -9.62
N SER A 36 1.96 -10.70 -9.55
CA SER A 36 0.73 -9.95 -9.76
C SER A 36 -0.19 -10.16 -8.57
N VAL A 37 -0.80 -9.09 -8.09
CA VAL A 37 -1.71 -9.08 -6.94
C VAL A 37 -3.00 -8.38 -7.31
N GLU A 38 -4.06 -8.72 -6.58
CA GLU A 38 -5.32 -7.96 -6.61
C GLU A 38 -5.44 -7.15 -5.32
N ILE A 39 -6.04 -5.96 -5.42
CA ILE A 39 -6.40 -5.14 -4.26
C ILE A 39 -7.92 -5.13 -4.17
N SER A 40 -8.45 -5.43 -2.99
CA SER A 40 -9.88 -5.37 -2.75
C SER A 40 -10.36 -3.92 -2.69
N SER A 41 -11.57 -3.66 -3.20
CA SER A 41 -12.23 -2.37 -3.00
C SER A 41 -12.47 -2.06 -1.52
N VAL A 42 -12.62 -3.08 -0.68
CA VAL A 42 -12.73 -2.93 0.78
C VAL A 42 -11.43 -2.35 1.35
N SER A 43 -10.28 -2.87 0.91
CA SER A 43 -8.97 -2.36 1.33
C SER A 43 -8.77 -0.90 0.91
N LEU A 44 -9.24 -0.49 -0.27
CA LEU A 44 -9.19 0.92 -0.69
C LEU A 44 -10.02 1.84 0.22
N VAL A 45 -11.21 1.40 0.63
CA VAL A 45 -12.06 2.15 1.57
C VAL A 45 -11.42 2.23 2.96
N GLU A 46 -10.83 1.14 3.45
CA GLU A 46 -10.09 1.14 4.72
C GLU A 46 -8.91 2.11 4.69
N MET A 47 -8.16 2.14 3.58
CA MET A 47 -7.06 3.09 3.40
C MET A 47 -7.58 4.53 3.46
N GLU A 48 -8.67 4.85 2.75
CA GLU A 48 -9.30 6.17 2.83
C GLU A 48 -9.70 6.56 4.27
N LEU A 49 -10.31 5.64 5.01
CA LEU A 49 -10.73 5.87 6.39
C LEU A 49 -9.54 6.17 7.32
N ILE A 50 -8.42 5.46 7.16
CA ILE A 50 -7.18 5.68 7.92
C ILE A 50 -6.60 7.07 7.63
N TYR A 51 -6.51 7.46 6.36
CA TYR A 51 -5.99 8.80 5.99
C TYR A 51 -6.89 9.92 6.52
N ARG A 52 -8.22 9.75 6.47
CA ARG A 52 -9.18 10.70 7.05
C ARG A 52 -9.05 10.80 8.57
N SER A 53 -8.86 9.69 9.29
CA SER A 53 -8.70 9.74 10.74
C SER A 53 -7.45 10.51 11.19
N GLU A 54 -6.40 10.50 10.37
CA GLU A 54 -5.14 11.19 10.63
C GLU A 54 -5.10 12.62 10.03
N LYS A 55 -6.20 13.11 9.41
CA LYS A 55 -6.26 14.40 8.69
C LYS A 55 -5.18 14.52 7.61
N MET A 56 -4.93 13.42 6.91
CA MET A 56 -3.91 13.28 5.87
C MET A 56 -4.53 13.11 4.48
N GLU A 57 -5.78 13.55 4.26
CA GLU A 57 -6.52 13.32 3.01
C GLU A 57 -5.76 13.79 1.76
N ASP A 58 -5.00 14.88 1.87
CA ASP A 58 -4.19 15.41 0.76
C ASP A 58 -3.09 14.42 0.32
N LYS A 59 -2.52 13.65 1.25
CA LYS A 59 -1.51 12.62 0.97
C LYS A 59 -2.10 11.36 0.36
N LEU A 60 -3.36 11.04 0.67
CA LEU A 60 -4.05 9.90 0.08
C LEU A 60 -4.11 10.03 -1.45
N LEU A 61 -4.39 11.24 -1.95
CA LEU A 61 -4.45 11.52 -3.38
C LEU A 61 -3.08 11.37 -4.06
N GLU A 62 -2.01 11.81 -3.41
CA GLU A 62 -0.64 11.62 -3.90
C GLU A 62 -0.27 10.13 -3.96
N ASP A 63 -0.58 9.39 -2.90
CA ASP A 63 -0.23 7.97 -2.80
C ASP A 63 -1.07 7.09 -3.74
N LEU A 64 -2.36 7.40 -3.94
CA LEU A 64 -3.22 6.70 -4.92
C LEU A 64 -2.83 7.00 -6.37
N ALA A 65 -2.36 8.22 -6.67
CA ALA A 65 -1.92 8.58 -8.02
C ALA A 65 -0.56 7.97 -8.41
N ALA A 66 0.22 7.53 -7.43
CA ALA A 66 1.52 6.89 -7.61
C ALA A 66 1.45 5.35 -7.75
N MET A 67 0.27 4.76 -7.55
CA MET A 67 0.00 3.32 -7.66
C MET A 67 -0.32 2.88 -9.10
#